data_AF-A0A2V5NB04-F1
#
_entry.id   AF-A0A2V5NB04-F1
#
_cell.length_a   1.000
_cell.length_b   1.000
_cell.length_c   1.000
_cell.angle_alpha   90.00
_cell.angle_beta   90.00
_cell.angle_gamma   90.00
#
_symmetry.space_group_name_H-M   'P 1'
#
loop_
_entity.id
_entity.type
_entity.pdbx_description
1 polymer ?
#
loop_
_entity_poly.entity_id
_entity_poly.type
_entity_poly.pdbx_seq_one_letter_code
_entity_poly.pdbx_strand_id
1 'polypeptide(L)' 'MSTVKEIEAAIPELSRAELEQIRDWIDERLENSLELSDEVKAKLDQSRREIAADQFTTRQPS' A
#
# COMPACT_ATOMS: atom_id res chain seq x y z
N MET A 1 10.76 25.68 6.75
CA MET A 1 10.87 24.90 5.51
C MET A 1 10.19 23.57 5.73
N SER A 2 9.63 22.95 4.69
CA SER A 2 9.07 21.61 4.82
C SER A 2 10.19 20.61 4.63
N THR A 3 10.33 19.65 5.54
CA THR A 3 11.30 18.55 5.45
C THR A 3 11.19 17.80 4.11
N VAL A 4 9.99 17.75 3.51
CA VAL A 4 9.78 17.16 2.18
C VAL A 4 10.57 17.90 1.09
N LYS A 5 10.56 19.24 1.10
CA LYS A 5 11.27 20.03 0.09
C LYS A 5 12.78 19.89 0.19
N GLU A 6 13.30 19.68 1.39
CA GLU A 6 14.73 19.44 1.62
C GLU A 6 15.15 18.07 1.06
N ILE A 7 14.30 17.04 1.23
CA ILE A 7 14.52 15.71 0.64
C ILE A 7 14.43 15.77 -0.89
N GLU A 8 13.43 16.43 -1.45
CA GLU A 8 13.28 16.61 -2.90
C GLU A 8 14.49 17.29 -3.53
N ALA A 9 15.12 18.23 -2.83
CA ALA A 9 16.34 18.90 -3.29
C ALA A 9 17.58 18.01 -3.24
N ALA A 10 17.61 16.99 -2.37
CA ALA A 10 18.73 16.05 -2.23
C ALA A 10 18.65 14.87 -3.21
N ILE A 11 17.44 14.48 -3.63
CA ILE A 11 17.20 13.35 -4.54
C ILE A 11 18.00 13.42 -5.87
N PRO A 12 18.13 14.58 -6.55
CA PRO A 12 18.86 14.68 -7.81
C PRO A 12 20.36 14.37 -7.72
N GLU A 13 20.96 14.51 -6.54
CA GLU A 13 22.40 14.30 -6.32
C GLU A 13 22.75 12.82 -6.09
N LEU A 14 21.74 11.95 -5.97
CA LEU A 14 21.92 10.54 -5.68
C LEU A 14 22.20 9.74 -6.94
N SER A 15 23.05 8.71 -6.79
CA SER A 15 23.21 7.71 -7.82
C SER A 15 21.94 6.85 -7.98
N ARG A 16 21.83 6.17 -9.13
CA ARG A 16 20.71 5.25 -9.39
C ARG A 16 20.55 4.18 -8.29
N ALA A 17 21.67 3.66 -7.75
CA ALA A 17 21.65 2.63 -6.71
C ALA A 17 21.14 3.17 -5.36
N GLU A 18 21.47 4.42 -5.04
CA GLU A 18 20.97 5.09 -3.82
C GLU A 18 19.49 5.43 -3.96
N LEU A 19 19.04 5.84 -5.17
CA LEU A 19 17.62 6.07 -5.45
C LEU A 19 16.79 4.78 -5.32
N GLU A 20 17.31 3.66 -5.80
CA GLU A 20 16.65 2.34 -5.64
C GLU A 20 16.54 1.96 -4.15
N GLN A 21 17.60 2.16 -3.36
CA GLN A 21 17.55 1.91 -1.91
C GLN A 21 16.52 2.80 -1.18
N ILE A 22 16.43 4.09 -1.55
CA ILE A 22 15.43 4.99 -0.96
C ILE A 22 14.02 4.56 -1.35
N ARG A 23 13.80 4.16 -2.60
CA ARG A 23 12.51 3.66 -3.06
C ARG A 23 12.08 2.44 -2.25
N ASP A 24 12.95 1.44 -2.15
CA ASP A 24 12.65 0.19 -1.42
C ASP A 24 12.33 0.49 0.05
N TRP A 25 13.09 1.39 0.68
CA TRP A 25 12.82 1.83 2.06
C TRP A 25 11.47 2.55 2.22
N ILE A 26 11.09 3.40 1.26
CA ILE A 26 9.77 4.07 1.29
C ILE A 26 8.65 3.05 1.14
N ASP A 27 8.79 2.13 0.18
CA ASP A 27 7.81 1.08 -0.08
C ASP A 27 7.62 0.20 1.18
N GLU A 28 8.71 -0.28 1.80
CA GLU A 28 8.65 -1.02 3.06
C GLU A 28 8.03 -0.21 4.20
N ARG A 29 8.37 1.08 4.33
CA ARG A 29 7.83 1.93 5.39
C ARG A 29 6.33 2.18 5.22
N LEU A 30 5.89 2.37 3.98
CA LEU A 30 4.48 2.55 3.66
C LEU A 30 3.72 1.23 3.87
N GLU A 31 4.26 0.09 3.43
CA GLU A 31 3.68 -1.23 3.70
C GLU A 31 3.57 -1.53 5.19
N ASN A 32 4.60 -1.22 5.98
CA ASN A 32 4.54 -1.36 7.45
C ASN A 32 3.50 -0.43 8.09
N SER A 33 3.18 0.70 7.44
CA SER A 33 2.13 1.63 7.88
C SER A 33 0.74 1.29 7.34
N LEU A 34 0.65 0.41 6.33
CA LEU A 34 -0.59 -0.17 5.82
C LEU A 34 -1.02 -1.28 6.79
N GLU A 35 -1.40 -0.89 7.99
CA GLU A 35 -2.15 -1.78 8.87
C GLU A 35 -3.48 -2.13 8.19
N LEU A 36 -3.88 -3.42 8.26
CA LEU A 36 -5.26 -3.80 8.01
C LEU A 36 -6.13 -3.04 9.00
N SER A 37 -6.68 -1.90 8.57
CA SER A 37 -7.59 -1.13 9.40
C SER A 37 -8.75 -2.02 9.82
N ASP A 38 -9.35 -1.73 10.96
CA ASP A 38 -10.48 -2.52 11.44
C ASP A 38 -11.65 -2.52 10.44
N GLU A 39 -11.76 -1.47 9.61
CA GLU A 39 -12.68 -1.43 8.47
C GLU A 39 -12.34 -2.47 7.40
N VAL A 40 -11.06 -2.62 7.03
CA VAL A 40 -10.63 -3.62 6.04
C VAL A 40 -10.82 -5.04 6.59
N LYS A 41 -10.50 -5.27 7.87
CA LYS A 41 -10.78 -6.55 8.55
C LYS A 41 -12.28 -6.88 8.54
N ALA A 42 -13.12 -5.90 8.86
CA ALA A 42 -14.58 -6.08 8.85
C ALA A 42 -15.12 -6.42 7.46
N LYS A 43 -14.62 -5.77 6.40
CA LYS A 43 -14.99 -6.08 5.01
C LYS A 43 -14.55 -7.47 4.58
N LEU A 44 -13.35 -7.92 4.99
CA LEU A 44 -12.88 -9.28 4.72
C LEU A 44 -13.72 -10.34 5.46
N ASP A 45 -14.05 -10.10 6.71
CA ASP A 45 -14.91 -11.01 7.47
C ASP A 45 -16.34 -11.06 6.93
N GLN A 46 -16.88 -9.93 6.48
CA GLN A 46 -18.16 -9.90 5.77
C GLN A 46 -18.10 -10.69 4.47
N SER A 47 -17.08 -10.49 3.65
CA SER A 47 -16.89 -11.23 2.39
C SER A 47 -16.78 -12.74 2.63
N ARG A 48 -16.10 -13.17 3.70
CA ARG A 48 -16.01 -14.60 4.08
C ARG A 48 -17.38 -15.19 4.42
N ARG A 49 -18.24 -14.44 5.11
CA ARG A 49 -19.60 -14.89 5.45
C ARG A 49 -20.47 -14.98 4.20
N GLU A 50 -20.37 -14.00 3.30
CA GLU A 50 -21.11 -13.99 2.04
C GLU A 50 -20.73 -15.18 1.16
N ILE A 51 -19.42 -15.48 1.02
CA ILE A 51 -18.95 -16.66 0.30
C ILE A 51 -19.47 -17.94 0.95
N ALA A 52 -19.39 -18.07 2.27
CA ALA A 52 -19.90 -19.25 3.00
C ALA A 52 -21.42 -19.43 2.87
N ALA A 53 -22.15 -18.36 2.57
CA ALA A 53 -23.60 -18.35 2.37
C ALA A 53 -24.00 -18.40 0.89
N ASP A 54 -23.07 -18.66 -0.03
CA ASP A 54 -23.27 -18.61 -1.50
C ASP A 54 -23.81 -17.26 -2.02
N GLN A 55 -23.58 -16.17 -1.29
CA GLN A 55 -24.00 -14.80 -1.60
C GLN A 55 -22.86 -13.99 -2.22
N PHE A 56 -22.19 -14.54 -3.24
CA PHE A 56 -21.11 -13.86 -3.95
C PHE A 56 -21.43 -13.70 -5.42
N THR A 57 -20.93 -12.61 -6.02
CA THR A 57 -21.00 -12.42 -7.48
C THR A 57 -19.64 -12.74 -8.07
N THR A 58 -19.61 -13.47 -9.18
CA THR A 58 -18.41 -13.66 -9.98
C THR A 58 -18.49 -12.77 -11.20
N ARG A 59 -17.39 -12.07 -11.53
CA ARG A 59 -17.34 -11.27 -12.75
C ARG A 59 -17.51 -12.23 -13.94
N GLN A 60 -18.61 -12.08 -14.69
CA GLN A 60 -18.74 -12.72 -15.98
C GLN A 60 -18.12 -11.82 -17.05
N PRO A 61 -17.09 -12.28 -17.78
CA PRO A 61 -16.58 -11.53 -18.92
C PRO A 61 -17.66 -11.46 -20.01
N SER A 62 -17.89 -10.24 -20.51
CA SER A 62 -18.75 -9.94 -21.66
C SER A 62 -18.12 -10.40 -22.97
#